data_AF-A0A378TTW9-F1
#
_entry.id   AF-A0A378TTW9-F1
#
_cell.length_a   1.000
_cell.length_b   1.000
_cell.length_c   1.000
_cell.angle_alpha   90.00
_cell.angle_beta   90.00
_cell.angle_gamma   90.00
#
_symmetry.space_group_name_H-M   'P 1'
#
loop_
_entity.id
_entity.type
_entity.pdbx_description
1 polymer ?
#
loop_
_entity_poly.entity_id
_entity_poly.type
_entity_poly.pdbx_seq_one_letter_code
_entity_poly.pdbx_strand_id
1 'polypeptide(L)'
;MVRQAHHERLSRKVYSINNIQSCIGDDVWCPACQSMGQIVPSGPRLSFSLGGAMPALNDDLCLCKCNPPPKLINSQTSFKEIIDDNRLAQYRQAQAQYHQAKLQNNLTSTKTNDELPNFTVHFRRPDDYQGGYGFDWLRDEYLYGTDKSKKIYFGTIENLMEEYRSYQRKELVNLSEIIQYGRPNEYTPAWLNLFSPTNQSDMRLSSVELHLHFEQSDQDTPLTDDETLLLFKCSDGLTVDKPTLAIGDALSNMTKESINLIMEQSAYQQGKTVYTSKDVPTSVTKTIIYYKSNHPIITVTCNSALSQLGTIEVFVKKNGTEKRVGLLCVYPNAKRRKAMIQPIELVAHPFSATNAYPQDYPNAIQSKLFSQVGVIAEVKESIGINLINKQIFHKNKDGKDTITTISSHQLQQQQAIDNFSKKYQHAVNNVKNVNLTPLNGESSREAFNDAINLLKVLVLLNKDRF
;
A
#
# COMPACT_ATOMS: atom_id res chain seq x y z
N MET A 1 3.69 35.58 52.78
CA MET A 1 2.81 35.46 53.97
C MET A 1 1.72 34.43 53.63
N VAL A 2 1.42 33.53 54.57
CA VAL A 2 0.80 32.20 54.38
C VAL A 2 -0.73 32.23 54.24
N ARG A 3 -1.32 31.42 53.34
CA ARG A 3 -2.39 30.44 53.68
C ARG A 3 -2.67 29.43 52.56
N GLN A 4 -2.72 28.17 53.01
CA GLN A 4 -2.92 26.90 52.31
C GLN A 4 -4.34 26.73 51.75
N ALA A 5 -4.44 26.02 50.63
CA ALA A 5 -5.55 25.10 50.36
C ALA A 5 -4.96 23.74 49.98
N HIS A 6 -5.41 22.70 50.68
CA HIS A 6 -4.99 21.31 50.53
C HIS A 6 -5.50 20.73 49.20
N HIS A 7 -4.61 20.19 48.38
CA HIS A 7 -4.86 19.00 47.56
C HIS A 7 -3.53 18.25 47.37
N GLU A 8 -3.63 16.94 47.35
CA GLU A 8 -2.56 15.94 47.50
C GLU A 8 -1.32 16.22 46.61
N ARG A 9 -0.19 16.46 47.27
CA ARG A 9 1.12 16.62 46.62
C ARG A 9 1.68 15.26 46.27
N LEU A 10 1.59 14.87 45.01
CA LEU A 10 2.30 13.71 44.47
C LEU A 10 3.72 14.13 44.06
N SER A 11 4.72 13.72 44.85
CA SER A 11 6.14 13.81 44.49
C SER A 11 6.44 12.80 43.36
N ARG A 12 6.57 13.28 42.13
CA ARG A 12 6.92 12.44 40.98
C ARG A 12 8.33 12.78 40.55
N LYS A 13 9.28 11.96 41.00
CA LYS A 13 10.66 11.98 40.52
C LYS A 13 10.64 11.68 39.03
N VAL A 14 11.06 12.64 38.21
CA VAL A 14 11.51 12.35 36.85
C VAL A 14 12.74 11.46 36.98
N TYR A 15 12.70 10.25 36.41
CA TYR A 15 13.81 9.31 36.46
C TYR A 15 14.95 9.86 35.58
N SER A 16 15.88 10.59 36.18
CA SER A 16 17.18 10.83 35.56
C SER A 16 17.93 9.50 35.55
N ILE A 17 17.91 8.77 34.44
CA ILE A 17 18.90 7.72 34.23
C ILE A 17 20.23 8.45 33.97
N ASN A 18 21.20 8.28 34.88
CA ASN A 18 22.58 8.79 34.75
C ASN A 18 22.81 10.32 34.84
N ASN A 19 22.04 11.07 35.65
CA ASN A 19 22.19 12.54 35.79
C ASN A 19 21.97 13.35 34.49
N ILE A 20 21.32 12.75 33.49
CA ILE A 20 21.02 13.44 32.23
C ILE A 20 19.85 14.42 32.45
N GLN A 21 20.00 15.64 31.92
CA GLN A 21 18.98 16.69 31.98
C GLN A 21 17.79 16.33 31.09
N SER A 22 16.58 16.35 31.64
CA SER A 22 15.36 16.11 30.88
C SER A 22 15.06 17.26 29.91
N CYS A 23 14.58 16.91 28.73
CA CYS A 23 14.28 17.82 27.64
C CYS A 23 12.78 17.77 27.28
N ILE A 24 12.31 18.83 26.63
CA ILE A 24 11.03 18.82 25.93
C ILE A 24 11.03 17.69 24.91
N GLY A 25 9.95 16.91 24.88
CA GLY A 25 9.83 15.73 24.03
C GLY A 25 10.23 14.42 24.73
N ASP A 26 10.87 14.48 25.90
CA ASP A 26 11.20 13.27 26.65
C ASP A 26 9.93 12.56 27.15
N ASP A 27 10.03 11.25 27.20
CA ASP A 27 9.03 10.36 27.77
C ASP A 27 9.02 10.45 29.30
N VAL A 28 7.83 10.66 29.87
CA VAL A 28 7.61 10.73 31.31
C VAL A 28 6.46 9.83 31.73
N TRP A 29 6.73 8.96 32.70
CA TRP A 29 5.69 8.12 33.28
C TRP A 29 4.76 8.94 34.20
N CYS A 30 3.46 8.83 33.97
CA CYS A 30 2.45 9.48 34.80
C CYS A 30 1.75 8.48 35.72
N PRO A 31 2.10 8.40 37.02
CA PRO A 31 1.41 7.51 37.96
C PRO A 31 -0.07 7.83 38.24
N ALA A 32 -0.67 8.85 37.63
CA ALA A 32 -2.04 9.29 37.95
C ALA A 32 -3.02 8.55 37.06
N CYS A 33 -2.72 8.52 35.76
CA CYS A 33 -3.43 7.74 34.76
C CYS A 33 -2.71 6.44 34.39
N GLN A 34 -1.54 6.17 35.00
CA GLN A 34 -0.70 4.99 34.73
C GLN A 34 -0.38 4.83 33.24
N SER A 35 0.00 5.93 32.59
CA SER A 35 0.43 5.93 31.20
C SER A 35 1.73 6.71 31.02
N MET A 36 2.47 6.37 29.96
CA MET A 36 3.48 7.28 29.44
C MET A 36 2.79 8.55 28.93
N GLY A 37 3.45 9.69 29.12
CA GLY A 37 3.14 10.96 28.47
C GLY A 37 4.43 11.63 28.04
N GLN A 38 4.32 12.76 27.36
CA GLN A 38 5.48 13.50 26.86
C GLN A 38 5.63 14.83 27.58
N ILE A 39 6.86 15.29 27.82
CA ILE A 39 7.11 16.62 28.39
C ILE A 39 6.86 17.68 27.32
N VAL A 40 5.97 18.64 27.60
CA VAL A 40 5.67 19.78 26.72
C VAL A 40 5.81 21.11 27.47
N PRO A 41 6.26 22.18 26.80
CA PRO A 41 6.53 23.46 27.44
C PRO A 41 5.24 24.16 27.87
N SER A 42 5.21 24.75 29.06
CA SER A 42 4.03 25.44 29.60
C SER A 42 4.14 26.97 29.68
N GLY A 43 5.29 27.54 29.35
CA GLY A 43 5.56 28.97 29.53
C GLY A 43 6.62 29.53 28.57
N PRO A 44 6.95 30.83 28.70
CA PRO A 44 7.98 31.48 27.89
C PRO A 44 9.34 30.80 28.08
N ARG A 45 10.18 30.87 27.06
CA ARG A 45 11.51 30.26 27.00
C ARG A 45 12.50 31.21 26.37
N LEU A 46 13.74 31.17 26.85
CA LEU A 46 14.86 31.74 26.10
C LEU A 46 15.24 30.73 25.01
N SER A 47 15.72 31.23 23.86
CA SER A 47 16.22 30.37 22.77
C SER A 47 17.55 29.73 23.19
N PHE A 48 17.48 28.74 24.08
CA PHE A 48 18.60 27.97 24.58
C PHE A 48 18.37 26.49 24.28
N SER A 49 19.35 25.84 23.65
CA SER A 49 19.34 24.41 23.38
C SER A 49 20.63 23.80 23.92
N LEU A 50 20.51 22.71 24.69
CA LEU A 50 21.64 21.91 25.12
C LEU A 50 21.83 20.76 24.13
N GLY A 51 22.87 20.80 23.30
CA GLY A 51 23.11 19.74 22.30
C GLY A 51 21.98 19.56 21.27
N GLY A 52 21.21 20.63 21.00
CA GLY A 52 20.07 20.61 20.07
C GLY A 52 18.72 20.28 20.70
N ALA A 53 18.67 19.90 21.99
CA ALA A 53 17.43 19.65 22.73
C ALA A 53 17.12 20.79 23.70
N MET A 54 15.84 21.12 23.86
CA MET A 54 15.37 22.18 24.78
C MET A 54 15.16 21.60 26.17
N PRO A 55 15.82 22.11 27.23
CA PRO A 55 15.61 21.62 28.59
C PRO A 55 14.16 21.78 29.08
N ALA A 56 13.67 20.78 29.79
CA ALA A 56 12.42 20.88 30.54
C ALA A 56 12.61 21.79 31.77
N LEU A 57 11.63 22.65 32.05
CA LEU A 57 11.63 23.52 33.22
C LEU A 57 10.54 23.12 34.23
N ASN A 58 10.61 23.74 35.41
CA ASN A 58 9.55 23.62 36.39
C ASN A 58 8.21 24.10 35.78
N ASP A 59 7.12 23.43 36.18
CA ASP A 59 5.75 23.65 35.72
C ASP A 59 5.44 23.24 34.27
N ASP A 60 6.38 22.60 33.56
CA ASP A 60 6.07 21.98 32.27
C ASP A 60 5.01 20.89 32.37
N LEU A 61 4.32 20.60 31.29
CA LEU A 61 3.19 19.67 31.33
C LEU A 61 3.65 18.27 30.93
N CYS A 62 3.11 17.27 31.62
CA CYS A 62 3.11 15.88 31.16
C CYS A 62 1.85 15.66 30.33
N LEU A 63 2.00 15.56 29.01
CA LEU A 63 0.91 15.26 28.08
C LEU A 63 0.58 13.77 28.12
N CYS A 64 -0.14 13.36 29.17
CA CYS A 64 -0.67 12.02 29.37
C CYS A 64 -2.21 12.05 29.26
N LYS A 65 -2.89 10.98 29.73
CA LYS A 65 -4.36 10.87 29.70
C LYS A 65 -5.10 11.74 30.74
N CYS A 66 -4.40 12.53 31.55
CA CYS A 66 -5.02 13.38 32.56
C CYS A 66 -5.59 14.67 31.94
N ASN A 67 -6.75 15.12 32.42
CA ASN A 67 -7.35 16.40 32.07
C ASN A 67 -7.69 17.22 33.32
N PRO A 68 -7.05 18.37 33.58
CA PRO A 68 -5.95 18.94 32.77
C PRO A 68 -4.65 18.12 32.90
N PRO A 69 -3.72 18.24 31.92
CA PRO A 69 -2.39 17.66 32.02
C PRO A 69 -1.64 18.11 33.30
N PRO A 70 -1.01 17.19 34.04
CA PRO A 70 -0.32 17.54 35.28
C PRO A 70 0.97 18.32 35.01
N LYS A 71 1.29 19.23 35.93
CA LYS A 71 2.55 19.98 35.94
C LYS A 71 3.70 19.14 36.52
N LEU A 72 4.86 19.24 35.90
CA LEU A 72 6.12 18.67 36.31
C LEU A 72 6.80 19.58 37.32
N ILE A 73 7.51 18.98 38.26
CA ILE A 73 8.33 19.69 39.24
C ILE A 73 9.79 19.36 38.89
N ASN A 74 10.64 20.38 38.85
CA ASN A 74 12.05 20.19 38.54
C ASN A 74 12.75 19.34 39.62
N SER A 75 13.58 18.39 39.19
CA SER A 75 14.43 17.58 40.09
C SER A 75 15.79 18.22 40.35
N GLN A 76 16.18 19.23 39.55
CA GLN A 76 17.45 19.95 39.62
C GLN A 76 17.20 21.46 39.65
N THR A 77 18.03 22.19 40.40
CA THR A 77 17.93 23.66 40.55
C THR A 77 19.15 24.42 40.02
N SER A 78 20.09 23.71 39.38
CA SER A 78 21.34 24.28 38.84
C SER A 78 21.11 25.17 37.62
N PHE A 79 20.05 24.90 36.84
CA PHE A 79 19.65 25.70 35.69
C PHE A 79 18.36 26.45 35.98
N LYS A 80 18.33 27.74 35.64
CA LYS A 80 17.12 28.57 35.67
C LYS A 80 17.18 29.57 34.53
N GLU A 81 16.03 29.81 33.91
CA GLU A 81 15.86 30.91 32.96
C GLU A 81 15.23 32.10 33.70
N ILE A 82 15.81 33.28 33.50
CA ILE A 82 15.24 34.55 33.95
C ILE A 82 14.80 35.28 32.69
N ILE A 83 13.51 35.58 32.61
CA ILE A 83 12.89 36.24 31.48
C ILE A 83 12.47 37.63 31.94
N ASP A 84 12.80 38.66 31.16
CA ASP A 84 12.41 40.03 31.46
C ASP A 84 10.93 40.30 31.12
N ASP A 85 10.40 41.41 31.63
CA ASP A 85 9.00 41.80 31.42
C ASP A 85 8.66 41.98 29.93
N ASN A 86 9.63 42.39 29.10
CA ASN A 86 9.46 42.55 27.66
C ASN A 86 9.26 41.21 26.95
N ARG A 87 10.08 40.20 27.24
CA ARG A 87 9.94 38.84 26.70
C ARG A 87 8.69 38.17 27.21
N LEU A 88 8.30 38.40 28.47
CA LEU A 88 7.04 37.93 29.02
C LEU A 88 5.84 38.56 28.31
N ALA A 89 5.89 39.86 28.01
CA ALA A 89 4.87 40.56 27.24
C ALA A 89 4.79 40.05 25.79
N GLN A 90 5.92 39.84 25.12
CA GLN A 90 5.97 39.23 23.78
C GLN A 90 5.35 37.84 23.76
N TYR A 91 5.66 37.00 24.75
CA TYR A 91 5.06 35.68 24.87
C TYR A 91 3.55 35.75 25.09
N ARG A 92 3.08 36.63 25.99
CA ARG A 92 1.64 36.82 26.24
C ARG A 92 0.92 37.34 24.99
N GLN A 93 1.54 38.25 24.23
CA GLN A 93 1.01 38.72 22.95
C GLN A 93 0.94 37.59 21.92
N ALA A 94 2.00 36.81 21.77
CA ALA A 94 2.01 35.65 20.87
C ALA A 94 0.99 34.58 21.28
N GLN A 95 0.83 34.33 22.58
CA GLN A 95 -0.14 33.39 23.13
C GLN A 95 -1.57 33.90 22.95
N ALA A 96 -1.82 35.19 23.14
CA ALA A 96 -3.11 35.82 22.87
C ALA A 96 -3.43 35.84 21.37
N GLN A 97 -2.46 36.11 20.49
CA GLN A 97 -2.60 36.02 19.04
C GLN A 97 -2.87 34.59 18.60
N TYR A 98 -2.15 33.60 19.14
CA TYR A 98 -2.43 32.18 18.90
C TYR A 98 -3.82 31.79 19.39
N HIS A 99 -4.21 32.23 20.59
CA HIS A 99 -5.54 31.92 21.13
C HIS A 99 -6.65 32.61 20.34
N GLN A 100 -6.45 33.87 19.90
CA GLN A 100 -7.34 34.59 18.99
C GLN A 100 -7.40 33.95 17.61
N ALA A 101 -6.28 33.48 17.05
CA ALA A 101 -6.27 32.74 15.78
C ALA A 101 -6.97 31.38 15.91
N LYS A 102 -6.86 30.71 17.07
CA LYS A 102 -7.58 29.47 17.36
C LYS A 102 -9.07 29.69 17.61
N LEU A 103 -9.43 30.78 18.29
CA LEU A 103 -10.82 31.21 18.49
C LEU A 103 -11.42 31.72 17.18
N GLN A 104 -10.68 32.45 16.35
CA GLN A 104 -11.08 32.80 14.99
C GLN A 104 -11.22 31.54 14.15
N ASN A 105 -10.30 30.58 14.16
CA ASN A 105 -10.50 29.29 13.48
C ASN A 105 -11.73 28.51 13.99
N ASN A 106 -12.05 28.57 15.28
CA ASN A 106 -13.27 27.96 15.86
C ASN A 106 -14.56 28.79 15.60
N LEU A 107 -14.46 30.10 15.35
CA LEU A 107 -15.58 30.94 14.92
C LEU A 107 -15.75 30.91 13.39
N THR A 108 -14.70 30.69 12.62
CA THR A 108 -14.77 30.46 11.16
C THR A 108 -15.27 29.05 10.86
N SER A 109 -15.07 28.08 11.77
CA SER A 109 -15.71 26.75 11.68
C SER A 109 -17.22 26.76 12.02
N THR A 110 -17.80 27.92 12.39
CA THR A 110 -19.26 28.09 12.50
C THR A 110 -19.86 28.94 11.37
N LYS A 111 -19.03 29.38 10.39
CA LYS A 111 -19.51 29.63 9.04
C LYS A 111 -19.32 28.33 8.27
N THR A 112 -20.42 27.67 7.92
CA THR A 112 -20.40 26.58 6.95
C THR A 112 -19.66 27.07 5.71
N ASN A 113 -18.49 26.52 5.42
CA ASN A 113 -17.89 26.69 4.11
C ASN A 113 -18.80 25.91 3.16
N ASP A 114 -19.74 26.59 2.51
CA ASP A 114 -20.77 25.96 1.68
C ASP A 114 -20.19 25.36 0.38
N GLU A 115 -18.91 25.59 0.13
CA GLU A 115 -18.18 25.01 -1.00
C GLU A 115 -17.87 23.53 -0.77
N LEU A 116 -17.89 22.76 -1.87
CA LEU A 116 -17.48 21.37 -1.84
C LEU A 116 -15.99 21.25 -1.53
N PRO A 117 -15.59 20.39 -0.58
CA PRO A 117 -14.18 20.18 -0.29
C PRO A 117 -13.42 19.68 -1.51
N ASN A 118 -12.19 20.15 -1.67
CA ASN A 118 -11.34 19.81 -2.80
C ASN A 118 -10.36 18.70 -2.41
N PHE A 119 -10.56 17.51 -2.97
CA PHE A 119 -9.74 16.32 -2.77
C PHE A 119 -10.11 15.27 -3.83
N THR A 120 -9.32 14.21 -3.91
CA THR A 120 -9.63 13.02 -4.72
C THR A 120 -9.68 11.76 -3.86
N VAL A 121 -10.49 10.79 -4.28
CA VAL A 121 -10.67 9.50 -3.63
C VAL A 121 -10.00 8.40 -4.45
N HIS A 122 -9.15 7.64 -3.78
CA HIS A 122 -8.43 6.52 -4.36
C HIS A 122 -8.73 5.23 -3.61
N PHE A 123 -9.01 4.17 -4.37
CA PHE A 123 -9.16 2.83 -3.81
C PHE A 123 -7.79 2.18 -3.63
N ARG A 124 -7.61 1.42 -2.55
CA ARG A 124 -6.41 0.62 -2.28
C ARG A 124 -6.80 -0.76 -1.79
N ARG A 125 -6.00 -1.77 -2.13
CA ARG A 125 -6.12 -3.12 -1.57
C ARG A 125 -5.51 -3.18 -0.17
N PRO A 126 -5.91 -4.14 0.68
CA PRO A 126 -5.26 -4.42 1.95
C PRO A 126 -3.76 -4.72 1.81
N ASP A 127 -3.00 -4.41 2.86
CA ASP A 127 -1.55 -4.63 2.92
C ASP A 127 -1.17 -6.11 2.86
N ASP A 128 -2.01 -6.97 3.44
CA ASP A 128 -1.83 -8.42 3.48
C ASP A 128 -2.27 -9.13 2.19
N TYR A 129 -2.72 -8.40 1.16
CA TYR A 129 -3.21 -9.00 -0.07
C TYR A 129 -2.23 -9.98 -0.70
N GLN A 130 -2.75 -11.17 -1.00
CA GLN A 130 -2.00 -12.29 -1.54
C GLN A 130 -2.36 -12.62 -2.99
N GLY A 131 -3.09 -11.77 -3.71
CA GLY A 131 -3.45 -12.03 -5.11
C GLY A 131 -4.79 -12.72 -5.35
N GLY A 132 -5.68 -12.81 -4.36
CA GLY A 132 -7.00 -13.46 -4.46
C GLY A 132 -7.95 -12.89 -5.53
N TYR A 133 -7.64 -11.71 -6.04
CA TYR A 133 -8.34 -10.95 -7.06
C TYR A 133 -7.32 -10.07 -7.79
N GLY A 134 -7.69 -9.45 -8.90
CA GLY A 134 -6.80 -8.47 -9.54
C GLY A 134 -7.04 -7.09 -9.02
N PHE A 135 -5.97 -6.40 -8.62
CA PHE A 135 -6.06 -5.00 -8.23
C PHE A 135 -4.78 -4.27 -8.62
N ASP A 136 -4.92 -3.20 -9.37
CA ASP A 136 -3.80 -2.44 -9.89
C ASP A 136 -4.06 -0.93 -9.78
N TRP A 137 -3.01 -0.16 -9.50
CA TRP A 137 -3.07 1.29 -9.37
C TRP A 137 -1.71 1.89 -9.70
N LEU A 138 -1.74 3.13 -10.20
CA LEU A 138 -0.52 3.88 -10.38
C LEU A 138 0.09 4.22 -9.01
N ARG A 139 1.27 3.67 -8.74
CA ARG A 139 1.93 3.75 -7.44
C ARG A 139 2.70 5.06 -7.26
N ASP A 140 2.72 5.55 -6.03
CA ASP A 140 3.39 6.79 -5.64
C ASP A 140 4.89 6.79 -6.00
N GLU A 141 5.57 5.64 -5.89
CA GLU A 141 6.98 5.54 -6.27
C GLU A 141 7.21 5.81 -7.76
N TYR A 142 6.24 5.53 -8.63
CA TYR A 142 6.32 5.84 -10.05
C TYR A 142 6.27 7.34 -10.30
N LEU A 143 5.36 8.03 -9.62
CA LEU A 143 5.04 9.44 -9.77
C LEU A 143 6.07 10.35 -9.08
N TYR A 144 6.42 10.04 -7.83
CA TYR A 144 7.14 10.95 -6.95
C TYR A 144 8.58 10.49 -6.63
N GLY A 145 8.97 9.32 -7.14
CA GLY A 145 10.34 8.81 -6.99
C GLY A 145 10.78 8.58 -5.54
N THR A 146 9.81 8.40 -4.63
CA THR A 146 10.02 8.24 -3.17
C THR A 146 10.97 7.09 -2.86
N ASP A 147 10.87 5.96 -3.57
CA ASP A 147 11.79 4.85 -3.50
C ASP A 147 11.94 4.16 -4.87
N LYS A 148 13.01 4.49 -5.59
CA LYS A 148 13.27 3.91 -6.92
C LYS A 148 13.52 2.40 -6.89
N SER A 149 13.94 1.84 -5.76
CA SER A 149 14.18 0.39 -5.64
C SER A 149 12.88 -0.43 -5.67
N LYS A 150 11.75 0.21 -5.35
CA LYS A 150 10.41 -0.40 -5.41
C LYS A 150 9.75 -0.30 -6.77
N LYS A 151 10.36 0.40 -7.74
CA LYS A 151 9.83 0.46 -9.11
C LYS A 151 9.96 -0.91 -9.78
N ILE A 152 8.83 -1.54 -10.03
CA ILE A 152 8.76 -2.81 -10.78
C ILE A 152 8.51 -2.62 -12.28
N TYR A 153 8.04 -1.44 -12.70
CA TYR A 153 7.80 -1.11 -14.10
C TYR A 153 8.99 -0.35 -14.71
N PHE A 154 9.46 -0.82 -15.87
CA PHE A 154 10.66 -0.32 -16.55
C PHE A 154 10.38 0.47 -17.85
N GLY A 155 9.11 0.73 -18.18
CA GLY A 155 8.73 1.56 -19.33
C GLY A 155 8.57 3.06 -18.99
N THR A 156 8.04 3.84 -19.94
CA THR A 156 7.73 5.27 -19.70
C THR A 156 6.47 5.40 -18.85
N ILE A 157 6.50 6.32 -17.89
CA ILE A 157 5.38 6.53 -16.96
C ILE A 157 4.17 7.12 -17.69
N GLU A 158 4.40 7.93 -18.71
CA GLU A 158 3.36 8.53 -19.55
C GLU A 158 2.51 7.45 -20.25
N ASN A 159 3.17 6.43 -20.83
CA ASN A 159 2.46 5.32 -21.46
C ASN A 159 1.67 4.50 -20.44
N LEU A 160 2.24 4.31 -19.23
CA LEU A 160 1.53 3.62 -18.16
C LEU A 160 0.28 4.42 -17.74
N MET A 161 0.40 5.73 -17.53
CA MET A 161 -0.74 6.58 -17.20
C MET A 161 -1.82 6.55 -18.29
N GLU A 162 -1.43 6.54 -19.56
CA GLU A 162 -2.36 6.40 -20.69
C GLU A 162 -3.10 5.06 -20.66
N GLU A 163 -2.41 3.96 -20.33
CA GLU A 163 -3.03 2.64 -20.16
C GLU A 163 -4.09 2.66 -19.04
N TYR A 164 -3.79 3.26 -17.90
CA TYR A 164 -4.75 3.35 -16.80
C TYR A 164 -5.94 4.27 -17.08
N ARG A 165 -5.79 5.25 -17.98
CA ARG A 165 -6.83 6.22 -18.35
C ARG A 165 -7.64 5.83 -19.57
N SER A 166 -7.27 4.74 -20.24
CA SER A 166 -7.93 4.24 -21.43
C SER A 166 -8.40 2.80 -21.24
N TYR A 167 -9.46 2.44 -21.96
CA TYR A 167 -9.90 1.05 -22.03
C TYR A 167 -10.20 0.66 -23.47
N GLN A 168 -9.61 -0.44 -23.96
CA GLN A 168 -9.86 -0.97 -25.31
C GLN A 168 -9.79 0.10 -26.43
N ARG A 169 -8.88 1.09 -26.29
CA ARG A 169 -8.69 2.25 -27.18
C ARG A 169 -9.76 3.35 -27.10
N LYS A 170 -10.56 3.40 -26.03
CA LYS A 170 -11.46 4.52 -25.71
C LYS A 170 -10.99 5.22 -24.44
N GLU A 171 -10.96 6.55 -24.46
CA GLU A 171 -10.74 7.34 -23.26
C GLU A 171 -11.89 7.14 -22.27
N LEU A 172 -11.55 7.06 -20.98
CA LEU A 172 -12.56 7.08 -19.93
C LEU A 172 -13.22 8.46 -19.92
N VAL A 173 -14.47 8.50 -20.41
CA VAL A 173 -15.12 9.68 -21.01
C VAL A 173 -15.06 10.96 -20.17
N ASN A 174 -15.00 10.88 -18.83
CA ASN A 174 -15.08 12.05 -17.95
C ASN A 174 -14.08 12.01 -16.76
N LEU A 175 -12.82 11.60 -17.00
CA LEU A 175 -11.76 11.77 -15.99
C LEU A 175 -11.36 13.25 -15.81
N SER A 176 -11.56 14.08 -16.84
CA SER A 176 -11.29 15.51 -16.83
C SER A 176 -12.03 16.27 -15.72
N GLU A 177 -13.24 15.85 -15.36
CA GLU A 177 -14.04 16.44 -14.26
C GLU A 177 -13.36 16.29 -12.89
N ILE A 178 -12.67 15.16 -12.68
CA ILE A 178 -11.87 14.92 -11.46
C ILE A 178 -10.60 15.77 -11.52
N ILE A 179 -10.00 15.86 -12.72
CA ILE A 179 -8.75 16.58 -12.99
C ILE A 179 -8.90 18.10 -12.85
N GLN A 180 -10.07 18.67 -13.19
CA GLN A 180 -10.35 20.10 -13.20
C GLN A 180 -10.14 20.80 -11.84
N TYR A 181 -10.07 20.03 -10.75
CA TYR A 181 -9.93 20.57 -9.41
C TYR A 181 -8.72 20.04 -8.64
N GLY A 182 -7.90 19.17 -9.23
CA GLY A 182 -6.80 18.51 -8.52
C GLY A 182 -5.44 18.55 -9.20
N ARG A 183 -5.38 19.08 -10.43
CA ARG A 183 -4.24 19.37 -11.32
C ARG A 183 -4.36 18.64 -12.67
N PRO A 184 -4.11 19.33 -13.80
CA PRO A 184 -4.09 18.71 -15.13
C PRO A 184 -3.17 17.47 -15.12
N ASN A 185 -3.70 16.31 -15.51
CA ASN A 185 -2.97 15.05 -15.66
C ASN A 185 -2.53 14.31 -14.39
N GLU A 186 -3.09 14.55 -13.19
CA GLU A 186 -2.65 13.83 -11.96
C GLU A 186 -3.56 12.66 -11.51
N TYR A 187 -4.86 12.68 -11.78
CA TYR A 187 -5.73 11.58 -11.33
C TYR A 187 -5.59 10.33 -12.21
N THR A 188 -5.36 9.18 -11.60
CA THR A 188 -5.26 7.89 -12.29
C THR A 188 -6.11 6.87 -11.53
N PRO A 189 -7.16 6.29 -12.15
CA PRO A 189 -8.08 5.41 -11.44
C PRO A 189 -7.38 4.09 -11.08
N ALA A 190 -7.86 3.43 -10.03
CA ALA A 190 -7.48 2.05 -9.77
C ALA A 190 -8.30 1.11 -10.68
N TRP A 191 -7.77 -0.07 -10.91
CA TRP A 191 -8.38 -1.13 -11.69
C TRP A 191 -8.57 -2.38 -10.85
N LEU A 192 -9.76 -2.94 -10.90
CA LEU A 192 -10.17 -4.12 -10.15
C LEU A 192 -10.64 -5.22 -11.11
N ASN A 193 -10.31 -6.45 -10.76
CA ASN A 193 -10.65 -7.64 -11.51
C ASN A 193 -11.34 -8.64 -10.58
N LEU A 194 -12.67 -8.75 -10.69
CA LEU A 194 -13.50 -9.66 -9.89
C LEU A 194 -14.11 -10.77 -10.73
N PHE A 195 -14.26 -11.96 -10.16
CA PHE A 195 -15.01 -13.03 -10.81
C PHE A 195 -16.52 -12.75 -10.72
N SER A 196 -17.27 -13.12 -11.76
CA SER A 196 -18.74 -13.12 -11.71
C SER A 196 -19.23 -14.18 -10.72
N PRO A 197 -20.43 -14.04 -10.12
CA PRO A 197 -20.97 -15.04 -9.20
C PRO A 197 -21.05 -16.44 -9.80
N THR A 198 -21.31 -16.52 -11.11
CA THR A 198 -21.32 -17.79 -11.87
C THR A 198 -19.98 -18.52 -11.93
N ASN A 199 -18.88 -17.85 -11.59
CA ASN A 199 -17.53 -18.40 -11.55
C ASN A 199 -16.92 -18.34 -10.13
N GLN A 200 -17.73 -18.02 -9.12
CA GLN A 200 -17.31 -17.86 -7.75
C GLN A 200 -16.95 -19.21 -7.10
N SER A 201 -15.93 -19.18 -6.25
CA SER A 201 -15.52 -20.24 -5.33
C SER A 201 -14.74 -19.58 -4.18
N ASP A 202 -14.38 -20.31 -3.12
CA ASP A 202 -13.51 -19.78 -2.06
C ASP A 202 -12.19 -19.21 -2.61
N MET A 203 -11.75 -19.71 -3.76
CA MET A 203 -10.52 -19.29 -4.45
C MET A 203 -10.75 -18.15 -5.47
N ARG A 204 -12.00 -17.76 -5.74
CA ARG A 204 -12.39 -16.83 -6.81
C ARG A 204 -13.42 -15.85 -6.31
N LEU A 205 -12.93 -14.67 -5.96
CA LEU A 205 -13.71 -13.67 -5.26
C LEU A 205 -14.56 -12.84 -6.22
N SER A 206 -15.85 -12.76 -5.91
CA SER A 206 -16.81 -11.81 -6.48
C SER A 206 -16.99 -10.58 -5.58
N SER A 207 -16.45 -10.60 -4.36
CA SER A 207 -16.56 -9.54 -3.37
C SER A 207 -15.22 -9.33 -2.67
N VAL A 208 -14.82 -8.07 -2.48
CA VAL A 208 -13.53 -7.69 -1.87
C VAL A 208 -13.67 -6.44 -1.01
N GLU A 209 -12.93 -6.42 0.10
CA GLU A 209 -12.81 -5.26 0.96
C GLU A 209 -11.64 -4.37 0.49
N LEU A 210 -11.86 -3.06 0.44
CA LEU A 210 -10.89 -2.07 -0.03
C LEU A 210 -10.76 -0.92 0.97
N HIS A 211 -9.54 -0.38 1.03
CA HIS A 211 -9.23 0.89 1.68
C HIS A 211 -9.63 2.06 0.78
N LEU A 212 -9.93 3.20 1.39
CA LEU A 212 -10.02 4.48 0.69
C LEU A 212 -8.92 5.40 1.20
N HIS A 213 -8.22 6.03 0.25
CA HIS A 213 -7.24 7.07 0.50
C HIS A 213 -7.76 8.38 -0.09
N PHE A 214 -7.77 9.45 0.71
CA PHE A 214 -8.07 10.79 0.22
C PHE A 214 -6.77 11.55 -0.01
N GLU A 215 -6.64 12.15 -1.19
CA GLU A 215 -5.50 12.98 -1.57
C GLU A 215 -5.96 14.44 -1.69
N GLN A 216 -5.29 15.35 -0.99
CA GLN A 216 -5.60 16.77 -0.94
C GLN A 216 -4.31 17.62 -0.97
N SER A 217 -4.36 18.84 -1.52
CA SER A 217 -3.24 19.78 -1.39
C SER A 217 -3.25 20.45 -0.01
N ASP A 218 -2.08 20.77 0.54
CA ASP A 218 -2.00 21.60 1.75
C ASP A 218 -2.55 23.04 1.63
N GLN A 219 -2.80 23.49 0.39
CA GLN A 219 -3.41 24.79 0.09
C GLN A 219 -4.95 24.74 0.13
N ASP A 220 -5.54 23.55 0.08
CA ASP A 220 -6.99 23.37 0.15
C ASP A 220 -7.48 23.44 1.61
N THR A 221 -8.78 23.72 1.80
CA THR A 221 -9.38 23.66 3.14
C THR A 221 -9.32 22.22 3.66
N PRO A 222 -8.74 21.97 4.85
CA PRO A 222 -8.62 20.62 5.40
C PRO A 222 -9.98 19.92 5.50
N LEU A 223 -10.01 18.63 5.18
CA LEU A 223 -11.22 17.82 5.35
C LEU A 223 -11.59 17.73 6.84
N THR A 224 -12.85 18.00 7.13
CA THR A 224 -13.45 17.95 8.48
C THR A 224 -14.79 17.23 8.44
N ASP A 225 -15.34 16.91 9.60
CA ASP A 225 -16.73 16.48 9.72
C ASP A 225 -17.65 17.71 9.57
N ASP A 226 -18.18 17.90 8.36
CA ASP A 226 -18.95 19.07 7.96
C ASP A 226 -20.23 18.71 7.17
N GLU A 227 -20.82 17.55 7.51
CA GLU A 227 -22.00 16.96 6.85
C GLU A 227 -21.79 16.57 5.37
N THR A 228 -20.57 16.68 4.85
CA THR A 228 -20.25 16.24 3.50
C THR A 228 -20.39 14.72 3.37
N LEU A 229 -21.05 14.27 2.30
CA LEU A 229 -21.28 12.86 1.99
C LEU A 229 -20.47 12.41 0.78
N LEU A 230 -19.96 11.19 0.83
CA LEU A 230 -19.51 10.42 -0.32
C LEU A 230 -20.65 9.55 -0.83
N LEU A 231 -20.90 9.59 -2.12
CA LEU A 231 -21.90 8.79 -2.83
C LEU A 231 -21.20 7.89 -3.85
N PHE A 232 -21.48 6.59 -3.79
CA PHE A 232 -20.90 5.60 -4.69
C PHE A 232 -21.93 5.19 -5.74
N LYS A 233 -21.73 5.62 -6.98
CA LYS A 233 -22.59 5.30 -8.12
C LYS A 233 -21.95 4.16 -8.90
N CYS A 234 -22.59 2.99 -8.87
CA CYS A 234 -22.07 1.75 -9.48
C CYS A 234 -22.69 1.52 -10.86
N SER A 235 -21.92 0.98 -11.80
CA SER A 235 -22.47 0.38 -13.02
C SER A 235 -23.35 -0.84 -12.69
N ASP A 236 -24.27 -1.18 -13.60
CA ASP A 236 -25.10 -2.38 -13.49
C ASP A 236 -24.25 -3.64 -13.23
N GLY A 237 -24.67 -4.43 -12.25
CA GLY A 237 -23.95 -5.64 -11.83
C GLY A 237 -22.87 -5.44 -10.78
N LEU A 238 -22.62 -4.19 -10.35
CA LEU A 238 -21.73 -3.85 -9.24
C LEU A 238 -22.51 -3.22 -8.09
N THR A 239 -22.08 -3.48 -6.86
CA THR A 239 -22.58 -2.81 -5.66
C THR A 239 -21.46 -2.52 -4.68
N VAL A 240 -21.69 -1.55 -3.81
CA VAL A 240 -20.92 -1.35 -2.59
C VAL A 240 -21.82 -1.55 -1.38
N ASP A 241 -21.27 -2.04 -0.28
CA ASP A 241 -21.98 -2.20 1.01
C ASP A 241 -22.40 -0.85 1.62
N LYS A 242 -21.61 0.21 1.39
CA LYS A 242 -21.87 1.58 1.84
C LYS A 242 -22.07 2.50 0.64
N PRO A 243 -23.28 2.55 0.05
CA PRO A 243 -23.56 3.43 -1.11
C PRO A 243 -23.49 4.92 -0.75
N THR A 244 -23.57 5.26 0.53
CA THR A 244 -23.37 6.60 1.07
C THR A 244 -22.51 6.50 2.34
N LEU A 245 -21.53 7.39 2.47
CA LEU A 245 -20.61 7.44 3.60
C LEU A 245 -20.37 8.89 3.99
N ALA A 246 -20.60 9.27 5.25
CA ALA A 246 -20.23 10.61 5.71
C ALA A 246 -18.70 10.75 5.77
N ILE A 247 -18.17 11.91 5.36
CA ILE A 247 -16.73 12.16 5.44
C ILE A 247 -16.25 12.09 6.89
N GLY A 248 -17.02 12.59 7.87
CA GLY A 248 -16.69 12.48 9.30
C GLY A 248 -16.45 11.03 9.74
N ASP A 249 -17.35 10.12 9.36
CA ASP A 249 -17.22 8.68 9.66
C ASP A 249 -15.97 8.07 9.01
N ALA A 250 -15.68 8.43 7.76
CA ALA A 250 -14.48 7.98 7.06
C ALA A 250 -13.21 8.48 7.76
N LEU A 251 -13.13 9.78 8.04
CA LEU A 251 -11.98 10.44 8.66
C LEU A 251 -11.70 9.90 10.07
N SER A 252 -12.74 9.52 10.82
CA SER A 252 -12.58 8.95 12.17
C SER A 252 -11.75 7.65 12.20
N ASN A 253 -11.65 6.96 11.05
CA ASN A 253 -10.90 5.72 10.86
C ASN A 253 -9.66 5.89 9.96
N MET A 254 -9.22 7.13 9.72
CA MET A 254 -8.09 7.43 8.84
C MET A 254 -6.91 8.02 9.60
N THR A 255 -5.71 7.65 9.18
CA THR A 255 -4.47 8.32 9.58
C THR A 255 -4.11 9.40 8.56
N LYS A 256 -3.72 10.58 9.06
CA LYS A 256 -3.26 11.70 8.24
C LYS A 256 -1.74 11.64 8.08
N GLU A 257 -1.27 11.68 6.85
CA GLU A 257 0.14 11.76 6.47
C GLU A 257 0.37 12.91 5.49
N SER A 258 1.58 13.45 5.45
CA SER A 258 1.96 14.50 4.49
C SER A 258 3.24 14.12 3.77
N ILE A 259 3.27 14.31 2.46
CA ILE A 259 4.46 14.13 1.62
C ILE A 259 4.83 15.48 1.02
N ASN A 260 6.06 15.92 1.30
CA ASN A 260 6.65 17.09 0.66
C ASN A 260 7.29 16.68 -0.66
N LEU A 261 6.78 17.24 -1.75
CA LEU A 261 7.29 17.04 -3.09
C LEU A 261 8.11 18.25 -3.52
N ILE A 262 9.29 17.99 -4.05
CA ILE A 262 10.23 18.99 -4.55
C ILE A 262 10.22 18.89 -6.07
N MET A 263 9.84 19.98 -6.74
CA MET A 263 9.89 20.07 -8.20
C MET A 263 11.32 20.24 -8.69
N GLU A 264 11.78 19.36 -9.58
CA GLU A 264 13.06 19.58 -10.26
C GLU A 264 12.92 20.74 -11.27
N GLN A 265 13.64 21.85 -11.08
CA GLN A 265 13.54 23.04 -11.94
C GLN A 265 13.84 22.73 -13.43
N SER A 266 14.72 21.77 -13.71
CA SER A 266 15.10 21.32 -15.05
C SER A 266 13.94 20.65 -15.80
N ALA A 267 13.04 19.97 -15.09
CA ALA A 267 11.88 19.28 -15.65
C ALA A 267 10.73 20.26 -15.96
N TYR A 268 10.55 21.28 -15.10
CA TYR A 268 9.55 22.34 -15.29
C TYR A 268 9.77 23.13 -16.59
N GLN A 269 11.03 23.44 -16.94
CA GLN A 269 11.35 24.16 -18.18
C GLN A 269 11.14 23.32 -19.45
N GLN A 270 11.01 22.00 -19.34
CA GLN A 270 10.72 21.08 -20.46
C GLN A 270 9.25 20.62 -20.51
N GLY A 271 8.37 21.17 -19.66
CA GLY A 271 6.97 20.72 -19.58
C GLY A 271 6.80 19.31 -18.99
N LYS A 272 7.82 18.78 -18.29
CA LYS A 272 7.77 17.48 -17.61
C LYS A 272 7.58 17.69 -16.11
N THR A 273 6.51 17.13 -15.55
CA THR A 273 6.23 17.23 -14.11
C THR A 273 6.94 16.08 -13.37
N VAL A 274 8.22 16.25 -13.05
CA VAL A 274 8.98 15.28 -12.25
C VAL A 274 9.14 15.82 -10.83
N TYR A 275 8.48 15.16 -9.87
CA TYR A 275 8.63 15.43 -8.45
C TYR A 275 9.65 14.48 -7.84
N THR A 276 10.46 14.98 -6.91
CA THR A 276 11.38 14.15 -6.11
C THR A 276 11.24 14.50 -4.64
N SER A 277 11.68 13.60 -3.75
CA SER A 277 11.69 13.84 -2.30
C SER A 277 13.04 14.37 -1.78
N LYS A 278 13.99 14.74 -2.64
CA LYS A 278 15.34 15.15 -2.23
C LYS A 278 15.46 16.68 -2.16
N ASP A 279 15.96 17.18 -1.04
CA ASP A 279 16.21 18.59 -0.78
C ASP A 279 17.08 19.22 -1.87
N VAL A 280 16.48 20.05 -2.73
CA VAL A 280 17.21 20.94 -3.64
C VAL A 280 16.89 22.38 -3.25
N PRO A 281 17.91 23.24 -3.02
CA PRO A 281 17.75 24.47 -2.22
C PRO A 281 16.94 25.61 -2.86
N THR A 282 16.41 25.45 -4.07
CA THR A 282 15.81 26.53 -4.88
C THR A 282 14.41 26.19 -5.43
N SER A 283 13.71 25.21 -4.88
CA SER A 283 12.57 24.56 -5.54
C SER A 283 11.19 24.97 -4.99
N VAL A 284 10.16 24.96 -5.85
CA VAL A 284 8.75 24.99 -5.43
C VAL A 284 8.43 23.69 -4.70
N THR A 285 8.01 23.79 -3.44
CA THR A 285 7.54 22.65 -2.63
C THR A 285 6.03 22.53 -2.74
N LYS A 286 5.51 21.37 -3.19
CA LYS A 286 4.09 20.99 -3.02
C LYS A 286 4.00 20.04 -1.85
N THR A 287 3.10 20.28 -0.91
CA THR A 287 2.75 19.25 0.06
C THR A 287 1.46 18.56 -0.37
N ILE A 288 1.50 17.23 -0.43
CA ILE A 288 0.30 16.40 -0.56
C ILE A 288 -0.07 15.89 0.81
N ILE A 289 -1.34 16.02 1.17
CA ILE A 289 -1.95 15.45 2.37
C ILE A 289 -2.70 14.18 1.97
N TYR A 290 -2.35 13.07 2.63
CA TYR A 290 -3.07 11.81 2.52
C TYR A 290 -3.86 11.53 3.78
N TYR A 291 -5.13 11.16 3.62
CA TYR A 291 -5.93 10.52 4.65
C TYR A 291 -6.10 9.05 4.26
N LYS A 292 -5.45 8.15 5.00
CA LYS A 292 -5.39 6.71 4.67
C LYS A 292 -6.23 5.92 5.67
N SER A 293 -7.19 5.14 5.19
CA SER A 293 -8.01 4.31 6.09
C SER A 293 -7.16 3.24 6.76
N ASN A 294 -7.27 3.13 8.10
CA ASN A 294 -6.52 2.19 8.91
C ASN A 294 -6.93 0.72 8.65
N HIS A 295 -8.19 0.53 8.27
CA HIS A 295 -8.77 -0.75 7.86
C HIS A 295 -9.56 -0.56 6.56
N PRO A 296 -9.88 -1.64 5.83
CA PRO A 296 -10.83 -1.54 4.72
C PRO A 296 -12.15 -0.93 5.19
N ILE A 297 -12.69 0.01 4.42
CA ILE A 297 -13.93 0.73 4.80
C ILE A 297 -15.06 0.53 3.81
N ILE A 298 -14.81 -0.09 2.66
CA ILE A 298 -15.81 -0.38 1.64
C ILE A 298 -15.65 -1.79 1.09
N THR A 299 -16.77 -2.47 0.88
CA THR A 299 -16.82 -3.78 0.24
C THR A 299 -17.40 -3.62 -1.15
N VAL A 300 -16.64 -3.97 -2.17
CA VAL A 300 -17.07 -3.97 -3.58
C VAL A 300 -17.51 -5.36 -3.97
N THR A 301 -18.71 -5.51 -4.52
CA THR A 301 -19.26 -6.80 -4.95
C THR A 301 -19.70 -6.76 -6.41
N CYS A 302 -19.36 -7.82 -7.14
CA CYS A 302 -19.82 -8.11 -8.50
C CYS A 302 -21.00 -9.10 -8.43
N ASN A 303 -22.21 -8.62 -8.65
CA ASN A 303 -23.45 -9.38 -8.54
C ASN A 303 -23.89 -10.02 -9.87
N SER A 304 -23.32 -9.59 -10.99
CA SER A 304 -23.57 -10.21 -12.30
C SER A 304 -22.35 -10.12 -13.21
N ALA A 305 -22.36 -10.89 -14.28
CA ALA A 305 -21.32 -10.83 -15.30
C ALA A 305 -21.32 -9.45 -16.02
N LEU A 306 -20.14 -8.86 -16.17
CA LEU A 306 -19.90 -7.59 -16.85
C LEU A 306 -19.36 -7.86 -18.26
N SER A 307 -20.14 -7.52 -19.29
CA SER A 307 -19.74 -7.66 -20.70
C SER A 307 -18.94 -6.46 -21.21
N GLN A 308 -19.05 -5.33 -20.53
CA GLN A 308 -18.38 -4.05 -20.78
C GLN A 308 -17.66 -3.59 -19.52
N LEU A 309 -16.89 -2.50 -19.63
CA LEU A 309 -16.22 -1.89 -18.49
C LEU A 309 -17.25 -1.54 -17.41
N GLY A 310 -17.03 -2.02 -16.20
CA GLY A 310 -17.78 -1.59 -15.03
C GLY A 310 -17.06 -0.43 -14.34
N THR A 311 -17.82 0.44 -13.68
CA THR A 311 -17.27 1.54 -12.89
C THR A 311 -17.95 1.65 -11.53
N ILE A 312 -17.20 2.14 -10.55
CA ILE A 312 -17.72 2.71 -9.32
C ILE A 312 -17.22 4.14 -9.25
N GLU A 313 -18.13 5.08 -9.44
CA GLU A 313 -17.86 6.51 -9.43
C GLU A 313 -18.12 7.07 -8.04
N VAL A 314 -17.19 7.87 -7.52
CA VAL A 314 -17.31 8.48 -6.20
C VAL A 314 -17.64 9.95 -6.39
N PHE A 315 -18.77 10.36 -5.84
CA PHE A 315 -19.21 11.75 -5.80
C PHE A 315 -19.14 12.28 -4.37
N VAL A 316 -18.70 13.51 -4.22
CA VAL A 316 -18.87 14.28 -3.00
C VAL A 316 -20.16 15.09 -3.10
N LYS A 317 -20.94 15.15 -2.02
CA LYS A 317 -22.18 15.92 -1.93
C LYS A 317 -22.21 16.77 -0.67
N LYS A 318 -22.56 18.05 -0.84
CA LYS A 318 -22.80 19.01 0.24
C LYS A 318 -23.83 20.03 -0.24
N ASN A 319 -24.82 20.36 0.60
CA ASN A 319 -25.83 21.38 0.30
C ASN A 319 -26.51 21.23 -1.09
N GLY A 320 -26.77 19.99 -1.51
CA GLY A 320 -27.39 19.69 -2.82
C GLY A 320 -26.45 19.76 -4.03
N THR A 321 -25.23 20.26 -3.88
CA THR A 321 -24.21 20.24 -4.94
C THR A 321 -23.47 18.90 -4.92
N GLU A 322 -23.27 18.30 -6.10
CA GLU A 322 -22.54 17.04 -6.27
C GLU A 322 -21.36 17.23 -7.23
N LYS A 323 -20.24 16.57 -6.95
CA LYS A 323 -19.06 16.57 -7.82
C LYS A 323 -18.35 15.23 -7.77
N ARG A 324 -17.81 14.76 -8.90
CA ARG A 324 -17.01 13.54 -8.94
C ARG A 324 -15.61 13.77 -8.37
N VAL A 325 -15.17 12.88 -7.49
CA VAL A 325 -13.86 12.94 -6.81
C VAL A 325 -13.07 11.64 -6.92
N GLY A 326 -13.66 10.56 -7.43
CA GLY A 326 -12.95 9.29 -7.61
C GLY A 326 -13.61 8.35 -8.60
N LEU A 327 -12.82 7.37 -9.04
CA LEU A 327 -13.23 6.32 -9.98
C LEU A 327 -12.46 5.03 -9.69
N LEU A 328 -13.20 3.92 -9.56
CA LEU A 328 -12.67 2.56 -9.64
C LEU A 328 -13.17 1.93 -10.94
N CYS A 329 -12.25 1.45 -11.76
CA CYS A 329 -12.57 0.70 -12.97
C CYS A 329 -12.63 -0.81 -12.65
N VAL A 330 -13.62 -1.51 -13.18
CA VAL A 330 -13.75 -2.96 -13.04
C VAL A 330 -13.70 -3.60 -14.42
N TYR A 331 -12.73 -4.48 -14.63
CA TYR A 331 -12.55 -5.17 -15.92
C TYR A 331 -13.81 -5.99 -16.28
N PRO A 332 -14.18 -6.05 -17.57
CA PRO A 332 -15.21 -6.97 -18.02
C PRO A 332 -14.84 -8.41 -17.65
N ASN A 333 -15.82 -9.14 -17.15
CA ASN A 333 -15.62 -10.45 -16.56
C ASN A 333 -16.61 -11.51 -17.07
N ALA A 334 -17.52 -11.15 -17.98
CA ALA A 334 -18.46 -12.09 -18.58
C ALA A 334 -17.79 -13.21 -19.38
N LYS A 335 -16.60 -12.95 -19.92
CA LYS A 335 -15.76 -13.95 -20.59
C LYS A 335 -14.46 -14.10 -19.83
N ARG A 336 -14.18 -15.31 -19.33
CA ARG A 336 -12.95 -15.63 -18.62
C ARG A 336 -12.14 -16.67 -19.38
N ARG A 337 -10.85 -16.38 -19.54
CA ARG A 337 -9.91 -17.36 -20.08
C ARG A 337 -9.70 -18.46 -19.04
N LYS A 338 -9.65 -19.69 -19.50
CA LYS A 338 -9.22 -20.83 -18.70
C LYS A 338 -7.77 -21.16 -19.07
N ALA A 339 -6.93 -21.38 -18.07
CA ALA A 339 -5.57 -21.83 -18.26
C ALA A 339 -5.40 -23.20 -17.59
N MET A 340 -5.02 -24.20 -18.39
CA MET A 340 -4.63 -25.50 -17.87
C MET A 340 -3.13 -25.45 -17.58
N ILE A 341 -2.76 -25.56 -16.32
CA ILE A 341 -1.37 -25.54 -15.88
C ILE A 341 -0.94 -26.97 -15.59
N GLN A 342 0.06 -27.46 -16.31
CA GLN A 342 0.68 -28.76 -16.09
C GLN A 342 2.04 -28.54 -15.41
N PRO A 343 2.18 -28.79 -14.11
CA PRO A 343 3.47 -28.73 -13.46
C PRO A 343 4.37 -29.86 -13.97
N ILE A 344 5.61 -29.52 -14.31
CA ILE A 344 6.64 -30.46 -14.77
C ILE A 344 7.84 -30.38 -13.82
N GLU A 345 8.28 -31.53 -13.33
CA GLU A 345 9.42 -31.67 -12.43
C GLU A 345 10.55 -32.39 -13.17
N LEU A 346 11.73 -31.78 -13.27
CA LEU A 346 12.91 -32.42 -13.84
C LEU A 346 13.88 -32.76 -12.71
N VAL A 347 14.02 -34.05 -12.39
CA VAL A 347 14.87 -34.54 -11.31
C VAL A 347 16.21 -35.00 -11.89
N ALA A 348 17.28 -34.33 -11.50
CA ALA A 348 18.61 -34.57 -12.02
C ALA A 348 19.62 -35.07 -10.96
N HIS A 349 19.22 -35.28 -9.70
CA HIS A 349 20.12 -35.72 -8.62
C HIS A 349 19.53 -36.92 -7.84
N PRO A 350 20.34 -37.96 -7.52
CA PRO A 350 19.82 -39.20 -6.92
C PRO A 350 19.44 -39.08 -5.44
N PHE A 351 19.83 -37.98 -4.77
CA PHE A 351 19.61 -37.76 -3.33
C PHE A 351 18.79 -36.52 -2.97
N SER A 352 18.27 -35.76 -3.94
CA SER A 352 17.33 -34.67 -3.63
C SER A 352 15.91 -35.21 -3.54
N ALA A 353 15.69 -36.19 -2.67
CA ALA A 353 14.35 -36.42 -2.16
C ALA A 353 13.94 -35.09 -1.48
N THR A 354 12.85 -34.51 -1.95
CA THR A 354 12.25 -33.26 -1.43
C THR A 354 13.07 -31.98 -1.64
N ASN A 355 13.21 -31.52 -2.88
CA ASN A 355 13.27 -30.06 -3.05
C ASN A 355 11.93 -29.51 -2.54
N ALA A 356 12.00 -28.69 -1.49
CA ALA A 356 10.86 -28.06 -0.87
C ALA A 356 10.14 -27.20 -1.92
N TYR A 357 9.09 -27.76 -2.54
CA TYR A 357 8.08 -26.94 -3.15
C TYR A 357 7.63 -25.91 -2.10
N PRO A 358 7.29 -24.67 -2.50
CA PRO A 358 6.36 -23.91 -1.69
C PRO A 358 5.18 -24.85 -1.40
N GLN A 359 4.95 -25.15 -0.13
CA GLN A 359 3.84 -26.00 0.27
C GLN A 359 2.59 -25.41 -0.38
N ASP A 360 1.80 -26.27 -1.02
CA ASP A 360 0.55 -25.87 -1.67
C ASP A 360 0.68 -24.89 -2.87
N TYR A 361 1.77 -24.98 -3.66
CA TYR A 361 1.91 -24.19 -4.89
C TYR A 361 0.73 -24.32 -5.89
N PRO A 362 0.02 -25.47 -6.04
CA PRO A 362 -1.13 -25.54 -6.94
C PRO A 362 -2.25 -24.59 -6.50
N ASN A 363 -2.48 -24.45 -5.20
CA ASN A 363 -3.40 -23.46 -4.66
C ASN A 363 -2.88 -22.06 -4.92
N ALA A 364 -1.61 -21.76 -4.65
CA ALA A 364 -1.04 -20.45 -4.93
C ALA A 364 -1.19 -20.03 -6.41
N ILE A 365 -1.06 -20.96 -7.35
CA ILE A 365 -1.30 -20.69 -8.78
C ILE A 365 -2.79 -20.41 -9.03
N GLN A 366 -3.69 -21.27 -8.51
CA GLN A 366 -5.13 -21.22 -8.81
C GLN A 366 -5.88 -20.09 -8.10
N SER A 367 -5.56 -19.80 -6.84
CA SER A 367 -6.26 -18.81 -6.02
C SER A 367 -5.56 -17.46 -6.00
N LYS A 368 -4.26 -17.39 -6.31
CA LYS A 368 -3.48 -16.15 -6.26
C LYS A 368 -3.03 -15.71 -7.65
N LEU A 369 -1.99 -16.34 -8.20
CA LEU A 369 -1.26 -15.80 -9.36
C LEU A 369 -2.16 -15.47 -10.56
N PHE A 370 -3.03 -16.41 -10.96
CA PHE A 370 -3.92 -16.23 -12.11
C PHE A 370 -5.22 -15.49 -11.78
N SER A 371 -5.63 -15.46 -10.50
CA SER A 371 -6.75 -14.62 -10.04
C SER A 371 -6.47 -13.14 -10.26
N GLN A 372 -5.21 -12.71 -10.13
CA GLN A 372 -4.82 -11.31 -10.37
C GLN A 372 -5.11 -10.83 -11.79
N VAL A 373 -4.94 -11.70 -12.77
CA VAL A 373 -5.24 -11.41 -14.19
C VAL A 373 -6.65 -11.88 -14.58
N GLY A 374 -7.43 -12.36 -13.61
CA GLY A 374 -8.79 -12.85 -13.83
C GLY A 374 -8.85 -14.02 -14.79
N VAL A 375 -7.86 -14.90 -14.72
CA VAL A 375 -7.81 -16.16 -15.46
C VAL A 375 -8.23 -17.29 -14.53
N ILE A 376 -9.10 -18.15 -15.02
CA ILE A 376 -9.50 -19.37 -14.32
C ILE A 376 -8.39 -20.41 -14.55
N ALA A 377 -7.47 -20.53 -13.61
CA ALA A 377 -6.44 -21.56 -13.67
C ALA A 377 -6.94 -22.89 -13.10
N GLU A 378 -6.56 -23.98 -13.73
CA GLU A 378 -6.71 -25.34 -13.24
C GLU A 378 -5.33 -25.99 -13.28
N VAL A 379 -4.81 -26.38 -12.12
CA VAL A 379 -3.51 -27.03 -12.01
C VAL A 379 -3.72 -28.53 -11.98
N LYS A 380 -3.12 -29.21 -12.96
CA LYS A 380 -3.08 -30.67 -13.04
C LYS A 380 -2.10 -31.24 -12.03
N GLU A 381 -2.23 -32.54 -11.79
CA GLU A 381 -1.24 -33.35 -11.08
C GLU A 381 0.14 -33.17 -11.70
N SER A 382 1.19 -33.09 -10.88
CA SER A 382 2.53 -32.86 -11.40
C SER A 382 3.06 -34.11 -12.09
N ILE A 383 3.80 -33.88 -13.18
CA ILE A 383 4.53 -34.93 -13.88
C ILE A 383 6.00 -34.71 -13.60
N GLY A 384 6.65 -35.70 -13.03
CA GLY A 384 8.07 -35.67 -12.82
C GLY A 384 8.82 -36.62 -13.73
N ILE A 385 10.04 -36.22 -14.11
CA ILE A 385 10.93 -36.97 -14.97
C ILE A 385 12.26 -37.08 -14.23
N ASN A 386 12.61 -38.30 -13.86
CA ASN A 386 13.92 -38.60 -13.32
C ASN A 386 14.88 -38.89 -14.48
N LEU A 387 15.77 -37.95 -14.71
CA LEU A 387 16.73 -37.95 -15.82
C LEU A 387 17.84 -38.99 -15.65
N ILE A 388 18.03 -39.53 -14.44
CA ILE A 388 19.08 -40.52 -14.12
C ILE A 388 18.58 -41.93 -14.42
N ASN A 389 17.43 -42.29 -13.84
CA ASN A 389 16.89 -43.64 -13.94
C ASN A 389 15.83 -43.78 -15.04
N LYS A 390 15.55 -42.71 -15.79
CA LYS A 390 14.63 -42.68 -16.94
C LYS A 390 13.20 -43.10 -16.56
N GLN A 391 12.77 -42.66 -15.38
CA GLN A 391 11.41 -42.89 -14.87
C GLN A 391 10.58 -41.63 -14.95
N ILE A 392 9.30 -41.81 -15.27
CA ILE A 392 8.28 -40.78 -15.21
C ILE A 392 7.42 -41.08 -13.98
N PHE A 393 7.20 -40.09 -13.12
CA PHE A 393 6.34 -40.20 -11.96
C PHE A 393 5.16 -39.23 -12.07
N HIS A 394 3.96 -39.76 -11.80
CA HIS A 394 2.74 -38.96 -11.70
C HIS A 394 2.38 -38.85 -10.24
N LYS A 395 2.45 -37.63 -9.71
CA LYS A 395 2.11 -37.36 -8.32
C LYS A 395 0.65 -36.98 -8.22
N ASN A 396 -0.18 -37.89 -7.71
CA ASN A 396 -1.58 -37.58 -7.52
C ASN A 396 -1.78 -36.60 -6.34
N LYS A 397 -2.97 -35.99 -6.25
CA LYS A 397 -3.30 -35.02 -5.18
C LYS A 397 -3.19 -35.59 -3.75
N ASP A 398 -3.24 -36.92 -3.61
CA ASP A 398 -3.15 -37.64 -2.33
C ASP A 398 -1.71 -38.09 -1.99
N GLY A 399 -0.72 -37.72 -2.81
CA GLY A 399 0.69 -38.07 -2.59
C GLY A 399 1.07 -39.52 -2.90
N LYS A 400 0.23 -40.27 -3.62
CA LYS A 400 0.59 -41.58 -4.19
C LYS A 400 1.22 -41.39 -5.57
N ASP A 401 2.45 -41.87 -5.71
CA ASP A 401 3.19 -41.79 -6.96
C ASP A 401 2.89 -43.00 -7.85
N THR A 402 2.46 -42.74 -9.09
CA THR A 402 2.42 -43.78 -10.12
C THR A 402 3.70 -43.67 -10.94
N ILE A 403 4.51 -44.73 -10.94
CA ILE A 403 5.82 -44.73 -11.61
C ILE A 403 5.72 -45.52 -12.91
N THR A 404 6.09 -44.88 -14.02
CA THR A 404 6.26 -45.52 -15.33
C THR A 404 7.74 -45.55 -15.67
N THR A 405 8.31 -46.74 -15.80
CA THR A 405 9.67 -46.92 -16.31
C THR A 405 9.66 -46.92 -17.83
N ILE A 406 10.48 -46.10 -18.47
CA ILE A 406 10.62 -46.09 -19.93
C ILE A 406 11.27 -47.41 -20.36
N SER A 407 10.54 -48.20 -21.15
CA SER A 407 10.97 -49.53 -21.58
C SER A 407 12.28 -49.45 -22.38
N SER A 408 13.12 -50.49 -22.27
CA SER A 408 14.32 -50.66 -23.12
C SER A 408 14.01 -50.63 -24.62
N HIS A 409 12.78 -50.93 -25.01
CA HIS A 409 12.33 -50.89 -26.40
C HIS A 409 11.96 -49.47 -26.89
N GLN A 410 11.89 -48.45 -26.02
CA GLN A 410 11.57 -47.05 -26.36
C GLN A 410 12.85 -46.22 -26.58
N LEU A 411 13.69 -46.66 -27.51
CA LEU A 411 15.03 -46.10 -27.75
C LEU A 411 15.05 -44.58 -27.97
N GLN A 412 14.08 -44.04 -28.72
CA GLN A 412 13.99 -42.60 -29.01
C GLN A 412 13.77 -41.76 -27.74
N GLN A 413 12.95 -42.24 -26.80
CA GLN A 413 12.66 -41.54 -25.55
C GLN A 413 13.87 -41.57 -24.61
N GLN A 414 14.55 -42.72 -24.53
CA GLN A 414 15.77 -42.86 -23.76
C GLN A 414 16.88 -41.93 -24.30
N GLN A 415 17.08 -41.92 -25.61
CA GLN A 415 18.06 -41.04 -26.26
C GLN A 415 17.77 -39.56 -26.03
N ALA A 416 16.48 -39.15 -26.04
CA ALA A 416 16.11 -37.77 -25.77
C ALA A 416 16.46 -37.35 -24.34
N ILE A 417 16.20 -38.21 -23.35
CA ILE A 417 16.61 -37.98 -21.96
C ILE A 417 18.13 -37.91 -21.86
N ASP A 418 18.86 -38.86 -22.46
CA ASP A 418 20.32 -38.90 -22.41
C ASP A 418 20.95 -37.64 -23.03
N ASN A 419 20.44 -37.20 -24.18
CA ASN A 419 20.90 -35.99 -24.86
C ASN A 419 20.64 -34.74 -24.02
N PHE A 420 19.45 -34.63 -23.43
CA PHE A 420 19.09 -33.52 -22.55
C PHE A 420 19.99 -33.49 -21.30
N SER A 421 20.13 -34.64 -20.61
CA SER A 421 20.99 -34.79 -19.43
C SER A 421 22.44 -34.43 -19.72
N LYS A 422 22.98 -34.87 -20.87
CA LYS A 422 24.34 -34.56 -21.30
C LYS A 422 24.52 -33.07 -21.58
N LYS A 423 23.56 -32.43 -22.27
CA LYS A 423 23.63 -30.99 -22.59
C LYS A 423 23.66 -30.12 -21.32
N TYR A 424 22.92 -30.51 -20.29
CA TYR A 424 22.78 -29.73 -19.06
C TYR A 424 23.56 -30.28 -17.85
N GLN A 425 24.49 -31.22 -18.06
CA GLN A 425 25.25 -31.93 -17.02
C GLN A 425 26.00 -30.98 -16.06
N HIS A 426 26.49 -29.83 -16.53
CA HIS A 426 27.17 -28.84 -15.70
C HIS A 426 26.24 -28.07 -14.75
N ALA A 427 24.97 -27.82 -15.15
CA ALA A 427 23.97 -27.19 -14.29
C ALA A 427 23.53 -28.14 -13.16
N VAL A 428 23.51 -29.45 -13.46
CA VAL A 428 23.19 -30.52 -12.50
C VAL A 428 24.27 -30.67 -11.41
N ASN A 429 25.53 -30.43 -11.74
CA ASN A 429 26.67 -30.61 -10.82
C ASN A 429 26.92 -29.41 -9.88
N ASN A 430 26.38 -28.22 -10.16
CA ASN A 430 26.66 -26.97 -9.42
C ASN A 430 25.65 -26.65 -8.30
N VAL A 431 24.68 -27.52 -8.00
CA VAL A 431 23.58 -27.27 -7.03
C VAL A 431 24.02 -27.41 -5.56
N LYS A 432 25.21 -26.94 -5.19
CA LYS A 432 25.65 -26.89 -3.77
C LYS A 432 25.22 -25.61 -3.05
N ASN A 433 24.78 -24.57 -3.78
CA ASN A 433 24.31 -23.31 -3.20
C ASN A 433 22.90 -23.03 -3.71
N VAL A 434 21.87 -23.42 -2.94
CA VAL A 434 20.47 -23.14 -3.24
C VAL A 434 20.17 -21.68 -2.87
N ASN A 435 20.63 -20.76 -3.70
CA ASN A 435 19.91 -19.51 -3.92
C ASN A 435 19.34 -19.62 -5.32
N LEU A 436 18.03 -19.86 -5.42
CA LEU A 436 17.27 -19.87 -6.67
C LEU A 436 17.35 -18.46 -7.28
N THR A 437 18.46 -18.19 -7.97
CA THR A 437 18.61 -17.00 -8.78
C THR A 437 17.83 -17.28 -10.05
N PRO A 438 16.81 -16.47 -10.41
CA PRO A 438 16.10 -16.65 -11.67
C PRO A 438 17.14 -16.72 -12.80
N LEU A 439 17.07 -17.76 -13.62
CA LEU A 439 17.84 -17.81 -14.85
C LEU A 439 17.25 -16.71 -15.76
N ASN A 440 17.85 -15.52 -15.70
CA ASN A 440 17.57 -14.41 -16.60
C ASN A 440 18.66 -14.40 -17.69
N GLY A 441 18.27 -14.61 -18.95
CA GLY A 441 19.19 -14.61 -20.10
C GLY A 441 18.82 -15.62 -21.20
N GLU A 442 19.49 -15.55 -22.34
CA GLU A 442 19.25 -16.42 -23.52
C GLU A 442 19.40 -17.92 -23.22
N SER A 443 20.35 -18.30 -22.36
CA SER A 443 20.59 -19.68 -21.92
C SER A 443 19.38 -20.30 -21.19
N SER A 444 18.62 -19.48 -20.46
CA SER A 444 17.39 -19.86 -19.76
C SER A 444 16.26 -20.19 -20.72
N ARG A 445 16.15 -19.40 -21.80
CA ARG A 445 15.14 -19.61 -22.84
C ARG A 445 15.46 -20.82 -23.70
N GLU A 446 16.73 -21.06 -23.99
CA GLU A 446 17.18 -22.29 -24.66
C GLU A 446 16.87 -23.53 -23.82
N ALA A 447 17.21 -23.52 -22.52
CA ALA A 447 16.89 -24.62 -21.60
C ALA A 447 15.37 -24.87 -21.50
N PHE A 448 14.55 -23.82 -21.47
CA PHE A 448 13.10 -23.95 -21.50
C PHE A 448 12.61 -24.61 -22.80
N ASN A 449 13.08 -24.16 -23.96
CA ASN A 449 12.70 -24.72 -25.25
C ASN A 449 13.10 -26.19 -25.38
N ASP A 450 14.30 -26.54 -24.92
CA ASP A 450 14.79 -27.93 -24.94
C ASP A 450 13.99 -28.83 -24.00
N ALA A 451 13.58 -28.31 -22.83
CA ALA A 451 12.67 -29.02 -21.94
C ALA A 451 11.31 -29.27 -22.61
N ILE A 452 10.74 -28.28 -23.29
CA ILE A 452 9.50 -28.45 -24.07
C ILE A 452 9.67 -29.52 -25.16
N ASN A 453 10.80 -29.54 -25.87
CA ASN A 453 11.08 -30.55 -26.88
C ASN A 453 11.21 -31.96 -26.28
N LEU A 454 11.89 -32.09 -25.14
CA LEU A 454 11.96 -33.35 -24.38
C LEU A 454 10.55 -33.86 -24.05
N LEU A 455 9.69 -33.00 -23.49
CA LEU A 455 8.33 -33.36 -23.11
C LEU A 455 7.47 -33.81 -24.30
N LYS A 456 7.67 -33.22 -25.49
CA LYS A 456 7.01 -33.66 -26.72
C LYS A 456 7.45 -35.05 -27.14
N VAL A 457 8.75 -35.37 -27.07
CA VAL A 457 9.29 -36.70 -27.41
C VAL A 457 8.77 -37.76 -26.42
N LEU A 458 8.63 -37.40 -25.15
CA LEU A 458 8.06 -38.27 -24.12
C LEU A 458 6.53 -38.41 -24.21
N VAL A 459 5.87 -37.72 -25.13
CA VAL A 459 4.40 -37.74 -25.32
C VAL A 459 3.65 -37.24 -24.06
N LEU A 460 4.29 -36.37 -23.27
CA LEU A 460 3.72 -35.79 -22.06
C LEU A 460 2.98 -34.47 -22.32
N LEU A 461 3.15 -33.91 -23.52
CA LEU A 461 2.37 -32.80 -24.03
C LEU A 461 1.45 -33.33 -25.13
N ASN A 462 0.13 -33.16 -24.96
CA ASN A 462 -0.83 -33.49 -26.00
C ASN A 462 -0.54 -32.63 -27.25
N LYS A 463 -0.40 -33.27 -28.42
CA LYS A 463 -0.06 -32.59 -29.69
C LYS A 463 -1.11 -31.56 -30.14
N ASP A 464 -2.32 -31.61 -29.59
CA ASP A 464 -3.47 -30.82 -30.06
C ASP A 464 -3.83 -29.60 -29.18
N ARG A 465 -3.01 -29.20 -28.19
CA ARG A 465 -3.36 -28.10 -27.26
C ARG A 465 -2.20 -27.19 -26.83
N PHE A 466 -1.41 -26.69 -27.77
CA PHE A 466 -0.56 -25.52 -27.54
C PHE A 466 -0.74 -24.50 -28.66
#